data_AF-A0A060BST5-F1
#
_entry.id   AF-A0A060BST5-F1
#
_cell.length_a   1.000
_cell.length_b   1.000
_cell.length_c   1.000
_cell.angle_alpha   90.00
_cell.angle_beta   90.00
_cell.angle_gamma   90.00
#
_symmetry.space_group_name_H-M   'P 1'
#
loop_
_entity.id
_entity.type
_entity.pdbx_description
1 polymer ?
#
loop_
_entity_poly.entity_id
_entity_poly.type
_entity_poly.pdbx_seq_one_letter_code
_entity_poly.pdbx_strand_id
1 'polypeptide(L)'
;MRDAAFVVRALNRLGATHSMERFIGYIFNIASADGTLQPLYGIDFAEQLHEDTVDSLAGYRGMGPVRRGNLAWIQKQHDVYGSVMLASTQLFFDRRLKDPGDVATFRRLEPLGERAAALFDVPDAGLWEFRGRAEVHTYTAAMCWAACDRLAKIADNWPER
;
A
#
# COMPACT_ATOMS: atom_id res chain seq x y z
N MET A 1 0.42 4.48 0.10
CA MET A 1 0.19 3.02 -0.06
C MET A 1 -0.83 2.47 0.91
N ARG A 2 -0.77 2.84 2.19
CA ARG A 2 -1.78 2.49 3.20
C ARG A 2 -3.24 2.69 2.75
N ASP A 3 -3.53 3.81 2.08
CA ASP A 3 -4.91 4.12 1.69
C ASP A 3 -5.39 3.37 0.44
N ALA A 4 -4.54 2.53 -0.17
CA ALA A 4 -4.85 1.83 -1.41
C ALA A 4 -6.14 1.01 -1.31
N ALA A 5 -6.32 0.28 -0.22
CA ALA A 5 -7.52 -0.53 0.00
C ALA A 5 -8.79 0.33 0.06
N PHE A 6 -8.73 1.50 0.71
CA PHE A 6 -9.86 2.42 0.79
C PHE A 6 -10.20 3.05 -0.55
N VAL A 7 -9.18 3.49 -1.31
CA VAL A 7 -9.33 4.06 -2.65
C VAL A 7 -9.97 3.04 -3.59
N VAL A 8 -9.42 1.82 -3.66
CA VAL A 8 -9.98 0.74 -4.48
C VAL A 8 -11.41 0.43 -4.08
N ARG A 9 -11.69 0.30 -2.78
CA ARG A 9 -13.06 0.03 -2.30
C ARG A 9 -14.05 1.14 -2.67
N ALA A 10 -13.63 2.40 -2.61
CA ALA A 10 -14.46 3.53 -3.01
C ALA A 10 -14.74 3.50 -4.52
N LEU A 11 -13.72 3.32 -5.36
CA LEU A 11 -13.86 3.21 -6.80
C LEU A 11 -14.75 2.03 -7.21
N ASN A 12 -14.56 0.87 -6.56
CA ASN A 12 -15.35 -0.32 -6.79
C ASN A 12 -16.86 -0.10 -6.51
N ARG A 13 -17.17 0.58 -5.39
CA ARG A 13 -18.54 0.92 -5.00
C ARG A 13 -19.20 1.92 -5.94
N LEU A 14 -18.42 2.82 -6.53
CA LEU A 14 -18.90 3.78 -7.52
C LEU A 14 -19.03 3.16 -8.92
N GLY A 15 -18.63 1.90 -9.11
CA GLY A 15 -18.58 1.27 -10.43
C GLY A 15 -17.48 1.84 -11.34
N ALA A 16 -16.53 2.60 -10.79
CA ALA A 16 -15.42 3.21 -11.52
C ALA A 16 -14.29 2.19 -11.76
N THR A 17 -14.62 1.05 -12.39
CA THR A 17 -13.72 -0.10 -12.57
C THR A 17 -12.46 0.27 -13.34
N HIS A 18 -12.57 1.09 -14.39
CA HIS A 18 -11.40 1.52 -15.17
C HIS A 18 -10.38 2.31 -14.34
N SER A 19 -10.83 3.24 -13.49
CA SER A 19 -9.95 3.99 -12.60
C SER A 19 -9.33 3.08 -11.53
N MET A 20 -10.08 2.08 -11.07
CA MET A 20 -9.59 1.07 -10.13
C MET A 20 -8.48 0.21 -10.76
N GLU A 21 -8.68 -0.31 -11.97
CA GLU A 21 -7.68 -1.09 -12.73
C GLU A 21 -6.39 -0.27 -12.91
N ARG A 22 -6.51 1.00 -13.33
CA ARG A 22 -5.35 1.89 -13.49
C ARG A 22 -4.62 2.15 -12.18
N PHE A 23 -5.35 2.31 -11.07
CA PHE A 23 -4.73 2.52 -9.76
C PHE A 23 -3.97 1.28 -9.28
N ILE A 24 -4.53 0.07 -9.48
CA ILE A 24 -3.84 -1.17 -9.13
C ILE A 24 -2.62 -1.39 -10.05
N GLY A 25 -2.75 -1.06 -11.35
CA GLY A 25 -1.61 -1.06 -12.27
C GLY A 25 -0.49 -0.11 -11.84
N TYR A 26 -0.82 1.08 -11.33
CA TYR A 26 0.15 2.00 -10.73
C TYR A 26 0.87 1.35 -9.53
N ILE A 27 0.12 0.71 -8.61
CA ILE A 27 0.71 0.01 -7.44
C ILE A 27 1.72 -1.05 -7.89
N PHE A 28 1.38 -1.80 -8.92
CA PHE A 28 2.27 -2.81 -9.47
C PHE A 28 3.53 -2.22 -10.09
N ASN A 29 3.47 -1.03 -10.66
CA ASN A 29 4.64 -0.37 -11.25
C ASN A 29 5.61 0.20 -10.20
N ILE A 30 5.14 0.50 -8.99
CA ILE A 30 6.00 0.94 -7.86
C ILE A 30 6.46 -0.19 -6.96
N ALA A 31 5.85 -1.37 -7.04
CA ALA A 31 6.27 -2.52 -6.28
C ALA A 31 7.63 -3.03 -6.81
N SER A 32 8.63 -3.08 -5.93
CA SER A 32 9.93 -3.65 -6.25
C SER A 32 9.83 -5.14 -6.56
N ALA A 33 10.75 -5.67 -7.36
CA ALA A 33 10.86 -7.10 -7.65
C ALA A 33 11.05 -7.95 -6.38
N ASP A 34 11.66 -7.39 -5.33
CA ASP A 34 11.86 -8.04 -4.03
C ASP A 34 10.66 -7.90 -3.06
N GLY A 35 9.56 -7.32 -3.56
CA GLY A 35 8.34 -7.06 -2.82
C GLY A 35 8.38 -5.86 -1.88
N THR A 36 9.50 -5.12 -1.80
CA THR A 36 9.60 -3.96 -0.90
C THR A 36 8.66 -2.83 -1.34
N LEU A 37 7.98 -2.22 -0.36
CA LEU A 37 7.10 -1.08 -0.55
C LEU A 37 7.43 0.06 0.42
N GLN A 38 7.40 1.29 -0.08
CA GLN A 38 7.44 2.49 0.73
C GLN A 38 6.03 2.88 1.20
N PRO A 39 5.92 3.63 2.32
CA PRO A 39 4.65 4.23 2.76
C PRO A 39 3.94 5.05 1.68
N LEU A 40 4.71 5.81 0.92
CA LEU A 40 4.21 6.68 -0.12
C LEU A 40 5.25 6.90 -1.24
N TYR A 41 4.74 7.39 -2.37
CA TYR A 41 5.47 7.64 -3.60
C TYR A 41 4.92 8.94 -4.22
N GLY A 42 5.75 9.64 -4.99
CA GLY A 42 5.32 10.74 -5.84
C GLY A 42 4.39 10.26 -6.94
N ILE A 43 3.55 11.18 -7.46
CA ILE A 43 2.64 10.88 -8.58
C ILE A 43 3.41 10.50 -9.87
N ASP A 44 4.65 10.94 -9.96
CA ASP A 44 5.63 10.68 -11.01
C ASP A 44 6.53 9.47 -10.71
N PHE A 45 6.12 8.61 -9.77
CA PHE A 45 6.89 7.46 -9.28
C PHE A 45 8.14 7.82 -8.46
N ALA A 46 8.28 9.08 -8.01
CA ALA A 46 9.41 9.46 -7.17
C ALA A 46 9.42 8.68 -5.83
N GLU A 47 10.54 8.00 -5.56
CA GLU A 47 10.75 7.25 -4.32
C GLU A 47 11.27 8.15 -3.19
N GLN A 48 12.13 9.12 -3.52
CA GLN A 48 12.70 10.03 -2.52
C GLN A 48 11.87 11.31 -2.43
N LEU A 49 11.31 11.57 -1.24
CA LEU A 49 10.40 12.69 -1.00
C LEU A 49 10.93 13.57 0.14
N HIS A 50 12.13 14.12 -0.07
CA HIS A 50 12.83 15.00 0.88
C HIS A 50 11.91 16.09 1.42
N GLU A 51 11.90 16.23 2.75
CA GLU A 51 11.05 17.19 3.47
C GLU A 51 11.87 18.36 3.96
N ASP A 52 11.55 19.57 3.48
CA ASP A 52 12.18 20.82 3.89
C ASP A 52 11.15 21.79 4.46
N THR A 53 11.59 22.66 5.38
CA THR A 53 10.79 23.78 5.85
C THR A 53 10.82 24.93 4.83
N VAL A 54 9.68 25.59 4.63
CA VAL A 54 9.56 26.77 3.76
C VAL A 54 9.37 28.01 4.62
N ASP A 55 10.48 28.65 5.00
CA ASP A 55 10.51 29.78 5.95
C ASP A 55 9.73 31.02 5.46
N SER A 56 9.52 31.14 4.14
CA SER A 56 8.77 32.26 3.54
C SER A 56 7.25 32.15 3.73
N LEU A 57 6.73 31.02 4.22
CA LEU A 57 5.30 30.78 4.40
C LEU A 57 4.94 30.69 5.88
N ALA A 58 4.04 31.56 6.34
CA ALA A 58 3.60 31.60 7.74
C ALA A 58 2.75 30.39 8.19
N GLY A 59 2.29 29.56 7.24
CA GLY A 59 1.45 28.41 7.52
C GLY A 59 -0.03 28.73 7.68
N TYR A 60 -0.83 27.67 7.85
CA TYR A 60 -2.27 27.78 7.92
C TYR A 60 -2.67 28.56 9.17
N ARG A 61 -3.29 29.74 8.99
CA ARG A 61 -3.66 30.66 10.08
C ARG A 61 -2.47 31.05 10.98
N GLY A 62 -1.27 31.15 10.41
CA GLY A 62 -0.04 31.45 11.15
C GLY A 62 0.53 30.27 11.93
N MET A 63 -0.03 29.06 11.80
CA MET A 63 0.51 27.85 12.40
C MET A 63 1.54 27.24 11.45
N GLY A 64 2.81 27.57 11.68
CA GLY A 64 3.96 26.96 11.03
C GLY A 64 4.56 25.78 11.81
N PRO A 65 5.60 25.13 11.28
CA PRO A 65 6.22 25.41 9.99
C PRO A 65 5.43 24.85 8.79
N VAL A 66 5.50 25.52 7.63
CA VAL A 66 5.11 24.89 6.36
C VAL A 66 6.23 23.97 5.90
N ARG A 67 5.87 22.76 5.50
CA ARG A 67 6.80 21.76 4.98
C ARG A 67 6.45 21.42 3.53
N ARG A 68 7.47 21.24 2.71
CA ARG A 68 7.36 20.74 1.34
C ARG A 68 8.05 19.39 1.27
N GLY A 69 7.38 18.39 0.69
CA GLY A 69 7.82 16.99 0.72
C GLY A 69 7.02 16.18 1.75
N ASN A 70 7.50 14.99 2.09
CA ASN A 70 6.83 14.16 3.08
C ASN A 70 7.82 13.14 3.70
N LEU A 71 8.28 13.41 4.93
CA LEU A 71 9.27 12.57 5.61
C LEU A 71 8.78 11.15 5.89
N ALA A 72 7.48 10.84 5.78
CA ALA A 72 7.00 9.47 5.95
C ALA A 72 7.57 8.50 4.90
N TRP A 73 8.16 8.98 3.79
CA TRP A 73 8.77 8.11 2.78
C TRP A 73 9.89 7.21 3.32
N ILE A 74 10.62 7.64 4.36
CA ILE A 74 11.68 6.84 5.01
C ILE A 74 11.17 5.99 6.18
N GLN A 75 9.91 6.12 6.55
CA GLN A 75 9.37 5.36 7.69
C GLN A 75 9.14 3.90 7.29
N LYS A 76 9.46 2.99 8.20
CA LYS A 76 9.02 1.59 8.06
C LYS A 76 7.57 1.51 8.51
N GLN A 77 6.70 1.11 7.59
CA GLN A 77 5.28 0.87 7.84
C GLN A 77 4.91 -0.45 7.18
N HIS A 78 4.67 -1.49 7.97
CA HIS A 78 4.42 -2.83 7.44
C HIS A 78 2.93 -3.03 7.09
N ASP A 79 2.04 -2.14 7.53
CA ASP A 79 0.60 -2.19 7.20
C ASP A 79 0.31 -1.93 5.71
N VAL A 80 1.29 -1.40 4.96
CA VAL A 80 1.21 -1.17 3.52
C VAL A 80 1.02 -2.46 2.73
N TYR A 81 1.60 -3.59 3.18
CA TYR A 81 1.47 -4.88 2.49
C TYR A 81 0.03 -5.37 2.51
N GLY A 82 -0.62 -5.30 3.68
CA GLY A 82 -2.05 -5.59 3.80
C GLY A 82 -2.91 -4.68 2.94
N SER A 83 -2.58 -3.39 2.93
CA SER A 83 -3.35 -2.39 2.17
C SER A 83 -3.28 -2.63 0.67
N VAL A 84 -2.09 -2.92 0.15
CA VAL A 84 -1.89 -3.28 -1.26
C VAL A 84 -2.55 -4.60 -1.59
N MET A 85 -2.38 -5.63 -0.76
CA MET A 85 -2.99 -6.93 -1.02
C MET A 85 -4.52 -6.84 -1.07
N LEU A 86 -5.15 -6.15 -0.11
CA LEU A 86 -6.59 -5.93 -0.08
C LEU A 86 -7.09 -5.17 -1.31
N ALA A 87 -6.32 -4.18 -1.79
CA ALA A 87 -6.61 -3.46 -3.02
C ALA A 87 -6.53 -4.40 -4.24
N SER A 88 -5.41 -5.10 -4.42
CA SER A 88 -5.15 -5.98 -5.56
C SER A 88 -6.07 -7.20 -5.61
N THR A 89 -6.60 -7.64 -4.46
CA THR A 89 -7.57 -8.75 -4.37
C THR A 89 -8.78 -8.56 -5.30
N GLN A 90 -9.20 -7.31 -5.55
CA GLN A 90 -10.33 -7.03 -6.45
C GLN A 90 -10.09 -7.54 -7.88
N LEU A 91 -8.83 -7.60 -8.34
CA LEU A 91 -8.50 -8.07 -9.69
C LEU A 91 -8.93 -9.53 -9.92
N PHE A 92 -9.00 -10.35 -8.87
CA PHE A 92 -9.25 -11.78 -8.99
C PHE A 92 -10.72 -12.16 -8.81
N PHE A 93 -11.50 -11.33 -8.10
CA PHE A 93 -12.87 -11.65 -7.73
C PHE A 93 -13.92 -10.78 -8.41
N ASP A 94 -13.55 -9.60 -8.91
CA ASP A 94 -14.49 -8.70 -9.59
C ASP A 94 -14.67 -9.08 -11.07
N ARG A 95 -15.84 -9.66 -11.38
CA ARG A 95 -16.18 -10.10 -12.74
C ARG A 95 -16.50 -8.97 -13.72
N ARG A 96 -16.50 -7.72 -13.26
CA ARG A 96 -16.78 -6.53 -14.10
C ARG A 96 -15.53 -6.00 -14.80
N LEU A 97 -14.36 -6.52 -14.45
CA LEU A 97 -13.08 -6.07 -14.98
C LEU A 97 -12.87 -6.54 -16.41
N LYS A 98 -12.21 -5.70 -17.20
CA LYS A 98 -11.85 -6.07 -18.58
C LYS A 98 -10.64 -7.00 -18.58
N ASP A 99 -9.68 -6.69 -17.71
CA ASP A 99 -8.42 -7.42 -17.57
C ASP A 99 -8.32 -7.95 -16.13
N PRO A 100 -8.95 -9.11 -15.82
CA PRO A 100 -8.85 -9.71 -14.50
C PRO A 100 -7.41 -10.18 -14.21
N GLY A 101 -7.10 -10.30 -12.92
CA GLY A 101 -5.81 -10.81 -12.46
C GLY A 101 -5.58 -12.25 -12.94
N ASP A 102 -4.38 -12.50 -13.44
CA ASP A 102 -3.92 -13.79 -13.94
C ASP A 102 -2.82 -14.41 -13.05
N VAL A 103 -2.24 -15.53 -13.48
CA VAL A 103 -1.12 -16.18 -12.77
C VAL A 103 0.05 -15.23 -12.63
N ALA A 104 0.40 -14.47 -13.67
CA ALA A 104 1.51 -13.53 -13.60
C ALA A 104 1.26 -12.44 -12.56
N THR A 105 0.03 -11.92 -12.49
CA THR A 105 -0.41 -10.97 -11.46
C THR A 105 -0.33 -11.58 -10.07
N PHE A 106 -0.74 -12.84 -9.90
CA PHE A 106 -0.63 -13.55 -8.63
C PHE A 106 0.83 -13.72 -8.20
N ARG A 107 1.72 -14.16 -9.10
CA ARG A 107 3.17 -14.29 -8.83
C ARG A 107 3.81 -12.97 -8.39
N ARG A 108 3.30 -11.83 -8.85
CA ARG A 108 3.76 -10.51 -8.40
C ARG A 108 3.30 -10.16 -6.99
N LEU A 109 2.24 -10.78 -6.48
CA LEU A 109 1.73 -10.57 -5.12
C LEU A 109 2.41 -11.48 -4.09
N GLU A 110 2.99 -12.61 -4.50
CA GLU A 110 3.65 -13.55 -3.58
C GLU A 110 4.74 -12.87 -2.74
N PRO A 111 5.69 -12.09 -3.29
CA PRO A 111 6.71 -11.42 -2.49
C PRO A 111 6.12 -10.46 -1.45
N LEU A 112 4.96 -9.85 -1.73
CA LEU A 112 4.30 -8.93 -0.80
C LEU A 112 3.66 -9.71 0.37
N GLY A 113 3.11 -10.90 0.10
CA GLY A 113 2.61 -11.81 1.12
C GLY A 113 3.74 -12.33 2.01
N GLU A 114 4.87 -12.72 1.42
CA GLU A 114 6.05 -13.16 2.17
C GLU A 114 6.59 -12.03 3.08
N ARG A 115 6.65 -10.79 2.58
CA ARG A 115 7.00 -9.62 3.40
C ARG A 115 6.03 -9.42 4.55
N ALA A 116 4.72 -9.54 4.30
CA ALA A 116 3.72 -9.41 5.35
C ALA A 116 3.91 -10.48 6.44
N ALA A 117 4.12 -11.73 6.04
CA ALA A 117 4.38 -12.84 6.95
C ALA A 117 5.67 -12.66 7.77
N ALA A 118 6.71 -12.06 7.19
CA ALA A 118 7.97 -11.81 7.86
C ALA A 118 7.96 -10.57 8.79
N LEU A 119 7.00 -9.65 8.63
CA LEU A 119 7.05 -8.33 9.28
C LEU A 119 5.90 -8.06 10.27
N PHE A 120 5.00 -9.02 10.48
CA PHE A 120 3.80 -8.81 11.32
C PHE A 120 4.09 -8.46 12.79
N ASP A 121 5.20 -8.94 13.34
CA ASP A 121 5.65 -8.71 14.73
C ASP A 121 6.91 -7.82 14.81
N VAL A 122 7.29 -7.18 13.71
CA VAL A 122 8.47 -6.31 13.64
C VAL A 122 8.05 -4.86 13.94
N PRO A 123 8.76 -4.14 14.83
CA PRO A 123 8.45 -2.75 15.16
C PRO A 123 8.42 -1.81 13.94
N ASP A 124 7.38 -0.97 13.87
CA ASP A 124 7.17 -0.01 12.79
C ASP A 124 6.58 1.32 13.30
N ALA A 125 6.45 2.31 12.41
CA ALA A 125 5.96 3.64 12.77
C ALA A 125 4.45 3.69 13.09
N GLY A 126 3.72 2.60 12.85
CA GLY A 126 2.28 2.49 12.99
C GLY A 126 1.48 3.43 12.09
N LEU A 127 0.16 3.42 12.26
CA LEU A 127 -0.78 4.27 11.51
C LEU A 127 -0.56 5.77 11.74
N TRP A 128 -0.07 6.13 12.92
CA TRP A 128 0.02 7.53 13.37
C TRP A 128 1.37 8.19 13.06
N GLU A 129 2.31 7.47 12.47
CA GLU A 129 3.56 8.03 11.92
C GLU A 129 4.36 8.84 12.95
N PHE A 130 4.37 8.38 14.20
CA PHE A 130 5.03 9.09 15.29
C PHE A 130 6.53 9.23 15.00
N ARG A 131 7.03 10.47 15.04
CA ARG A 131 8.45 10.75 14.77
C ARG A 131 9.31 10.16 15.90
N GLY A 132 10.25 9.29 15.53
CA GLY A 132 11.23 8.70 16.45
C GLY A 132 10.74 7.53 17.31
N ARG A 133 9.54 6.99 17.03
CA ARG A 133 8.98 5.85 17.76
C ARG A 133 8.65 4.73 16.79
N ALA A 134 9.12 3.52 17.10
CA ALA A 134 8.72 2.29 16.42
C ALA A 134 8.36 1.24 17.46
N GLU A 135 7.23 0.57 17.28
CA GLU A 135 6.69 -0.44 18.19
C GLU A 135 6.00 -1.53 17.39
N VAL A 136 5.70 -2.67 18.02
CA VAL A 136 4.80 -3.65 17.42
C VAL A 136 3.37 -3.16 17.60
N HIS A 137 2.65 -2.96 16.49
CA HIS A 137 1.28 -2.45 16.51
C HIS A 137 0.29 -3.54 16.10
N THR A 138 -0.78 -3.70 16.89
CA THR A 138 -1.86 -4.64 16.59
C THR A 138 -2.50 -4.38 15.22
N TYR A 139 -2.63 -3.10 14.83
CA TYR A 139 -3.16 -2.74 13.52
C TYR A 139 -2.27 -3.27 12.38
N THR A 140 -0.97 -3.04 12.47
CA THR A 140 0.02 -3.55 11.50
C THR A 140 -0.04 -5.07 11.41
N ALA A 141 -0.03 -5.77 12.55
CA ALA A 141 -0.14 -7.23 12.58
C ALA A 141 -1.42 -7.74 11.91
N ALA A 142 -2.57 -7.09 12.16
CA ALA A 142 -3.84 -7.43 11.54
C ALA A 142 -3.82 -7.21 10.01
N MET A 143 -3.18 -6.14 9.53
CA MET A 143 -3.02 -5.87 8.10
C MET A 143 -2.08 -6.88 7.43
N CYS A 144 -0.99 -7.26 8.09
CA CYS A 144 -0.11 -8.34 7.59
C CYS A 144 -0.86 -9.67 7.51
N TRP A 145 -1.63 -10.04 8.54
CA TRP A 145 -2.49 -11.22 8.51
C TRP A 145 -3.50 -11.17 7.36
N ALA A 146 -4.15 -10.02 7.17
CA ALA A 146 -5.10 -9.83 6.07
C ALA A 146 -4.44 -10.00 4.70
N ALA A 147 -3.17 -9.59 4.54
CA ALA A 147 -2.41 -9.84 3.33
C ALA A 147 -2.29 -11.35 3.05
N CYS A 148 -1.82 -12.11 4.03
CA CYS A 148 -1.64 -13.55 3.90
C CYS A 148 -2.97 -14.28 3.66
N ASP A 149 -4.03 -13.91 4.38
CA ASP A 149 -5.38 -14.47 4.21
C ASP A 149 -5.93 -14.25 2.79
N ARG A 150 -5.74 -13.05 2.22
CA ARG A 150 -6.19 -12.78 0.85
C ARG A 150 -5.36 -13.48 -0.19
N LEU A 151 -4.04 -13.53 -0.01
CA LEU A 151 -3.17 -14.25 -0.94
C LEU A 151 -3.53 -15.74 -0.98
N ALA A 152 -3.73 -16.37 0.18
CA ALA A 152 -4.18 -17.76 0.28
C ALA A 152 -5.54 -17.98 -0.41
N LYS A 153 -6.51 -17.08 -0.19
CA LYS A 153 -7.81 -17.16 -0.87
C LYS A 153 -7.72 -17.03 -2.38
N ILE A 154 -6.81 -16.19 -2.89
CA ILE A 154 -6.59 -16.10 -4.34
C ILE A 154 -6.01 -17.43 -4.85
N ALA A 155 -5.03 -18.00 -4.15
CA ALA A 155 -4.43 -19.29 -4.49
C ALA A 155 -5.48 -20.42 -4.50
N ASP A 156 -6.35 -20.51 -3.49
CA ASP A 156 -7.40 -21.54 -3.41
C ASP A 156 -8.40 -21.47 -4.58
N ASN A 157 -8.60 -20.28 -5.16
CA ASN A 157 -9.50 -20.06 -6.28
C ASN A 157 -8.80 -20.21 -7.64
N TRP A 158 -7.49 -20.46 -7.66
CA TRP A 158 -6.73 -20.72 -8.88
C TRP A 158 -6.23 -22.17 -8.90
N PRO A 159 -6.63 -22.99 -9.86
CA PRO A 159 -6.06 -24.32 -9.97
C PRO A 159 -4.61 -24.16 -10.45
N GLU A 160 -3.63 -24.38 -9.57
CA GLU A 160 -2.41 -25.05 -10.03
C GLU A 160 -2.83 -26.47 -10.44
N ARG A 161 -3.10 -26.63 -11.74
CA ARG A 161 -3.00 -27.90 -12.45
C ARG A 161 -2.11 -27.70 -13.67
#